data_AF-R7C2P4-F1
#
_entry.id   AF-R7C2P4-F1
#
_cell.length_a   1.000
_cell.length_b   1.000
_cell.length_c   1.000
_cell.angle_alpha   90.00
_cell.angle_beta   90.00
_cell.angle_gamma   90.00
#
_symmetry.space_group_name_H-M   'P 1'
#
loop_
_entity.id
_entity.type
_entity.pdbx_description
1 polymer ?
#
loop_
_entity_poly.entity_id
_entity_poly.type
_entity_poly.pdbx_seq_one_letter_code
_entity_poly.pdbx_strand_id
1 'polypeptide(L)'
;MAQPIRQVLYPEVDFNDTRPYAFALTYDKVREGAGHLVLHSHKTGLIGMQVSGGYFGVELASEHMAVPVNTAVWVPPDVPHCTTQCHSCTSICLHVAPEVAKAFLPDHPVRWVVNSLTREMIRHFARVWQTTERSLTARRLASFIVQELKESPLVTDDFARYRFSARL
;
A
#
# COMPACT_ATOMS: atom_id res chain seq x y z
N MET A 1 2.63 -25.87 -5.75
CA MET A 1 1.79 -25.55 -4.57
C MET A 1 1.63 -24.04 -4.49
N ALA A 2 0.44 -23.53 -4.16
CA ALA A 2 0.25 -22.09 -3.93
C ALA A 2 1.02 -21.67 -2.67
N GLN A 3 1.78 -20.57 -2.75
CA GLN A 3 2.49 -20.05 -1.58
C GLN A 3 1.48 -19.41 -0.61
N PRO A 4 1.63 -19.62 0.71
CA PRO A 4 0.73 -19.02 1.69
C PRO A 4 0.86 -17.50 1.71
N ILE A 5 -0.26 -16.81 1.89
CA ILE A 5 -0.30 -15.38 2.15
C ILE A 5 0.12 -15.15 3.60
N ARG A 6 1.04 -14.21 3.82
CA ARG A 6 1.61 -13.89 5.13
C ARG A 6 1.67 -12.38 5.31
N GLN A 7 1.59 -11.94 6.56
CA GLN A 7 1.88 -10.56 6.91
C GLN A 7 3.33 -10.20 6.52
N VAL A 8 3.54 -9.01 5.97
CA VAL A 8 4.90 -8.50 5.70
C VAL A 8 5.68 -8.29 7.00
N LEU A 9 7.00 -8.44 6.95
CA LEU A 9 7.84 -8.05 8.07
C LEU A 9 8.02 -6.53 8.06
N TYR A 10 7.43 -5.83 9.03
CA TYR A 10 7.55 -4.37 9.12
C TYR A 10 8.95 -3.96 9.60
N PRO A 11 9.60 -2.99 8.96
CA PRO A 11 10.83 -2.39 9.46
C PRO A 11 10.55 -1.48 10.66
N GLU A 12 11.59 -1.15 11.43
CA GLU A 12 11.51 -0.15 12.50
C GLU A 12 11.46 1.27 11.90
N VAL A 13 10.25 1.75 11.61
CA VAL A 13 9.97 3.09 11.08
C VAL A 13 8.76 3.68 11.79
N ASP A 14 8.75 5.00 12.01
CA ASP A 14 7.58 5.70 12.54
C ASP A 14 6.51 5.87 11.45
N PHE A 15 5.54 4.94 11.42
CA PHE A 15 4.40 5.00 10.49
C PHE A 15 3.45 6.19 10.75
N ASN A 16 3.62 6.88 11.88
CA ASN A 16 2.89 8.08 12.25
C ASN A 16 3.68 9.37 11.96
N ASP A 17 4.85 9.31 11.31
CA ASP A 17 5.54 10.53 10.85
C ASP A 17 4.71 11.16 9.72
N THR A 18 3.95 12.18 10.08
CA THR A 18 3.09 12.98 9.19
C THR A 18 3.81 14.20 8.61
N ARG A 19 5.04 14.47 9.03
CA ARG A 19 5.83 15.60 8.52
C ARG A 19 6.16 15.51 7.02
N PRO A 20 6.48 14.34 6.43
CA PRO A 20 6.68 14.24 4.99
C PRO A 20 5.34 14.20 4.24
N TYR A 21 5.28 14.76 3.02
CA TYR A 21 4.10 14.63 2.14
C TYR A 21 3.72 13.15 1.91
N ALA A 22 4.74 12.33 1.66
CA ALA A 22 4.66 10.88 1.73
C ALA A 22 6.07 10.32 1.99
N PHE A 23 6.15 9.09 2.48
CA PHE A 23 7.39 8.29 2.47
C PHE A 23 7.13 6.91 1.87
N ALA A 24 8.18 6.18 1.49
CA ALA A 24 8.03 4.87 0.87
C ALA A 24 8.95 3.82 1.49
N LEU A 25 8.44 2.59 1.55
CA LEU A 25 9.13 1.40 2.03
C LEU A 25 8.97 0.27 1.03
N THR A 26 10.03 -0.52 0.88
CA THR A 26 10.01 -1.76 0.08
C THR A 26 10.00 -2.95 1.04
N TYR A 27 9.14 -3.93 0.77
CA TYR A 27 8.99 -5.15 1.57
C TYR A 27 9.32 -6.37 0.73
N ASP A 28 10.33 -7.12 1.13
CA ASP A 28 10.80 -8.36 0.51
C ASP A 28 10.77 -9.56 1.46
N LYS A 29 10.33 -9.34 2.71
CA LYS A 29 10.24 -10.34 3.77
C LYS A 29 8.83 -10.42 4.34
N VAL A 30 8.49 -11.61 4.82
CA VAL A 30 7.23 -11.90 5.48
C VAL A 30 7.48 -12.42 6.89
N ARG A 31 6.50 -12.30 7.76
CA ARG A 31 6.53 -12.88 9.11
C ARG A 31 6.46 -14.41 9.02
N GLU A 32 7.41 -15.07 9.66
CA GLU A 32 7.46 -16.53 9.77
C GLU A 32 6.45 -17.08 10.80
N GLY A 33 6.04 -18.33 10.62
CA GLY A 33 5.12 -19.04 11.53
C GLY A 33 3.64 -19.01 11.12
N ALA A 34 2.81 -19.82 11.80
CA ALA A 34 1.38 -19.98 11.50
C ALA A 34 0.47 -19.04 12.33
N GLY A 35 0.96 -17.85 12.66
CA GLY A 35 0.20 -16.87 13.43
C GLY A 35 -0.91 -16.22 12.61
N HIS A 36 -1.97 -15.78 13.29
CA HIS A 36 -3.00 -14.94 12.67
C HIS A 36 -2.40 -13.60 12.21
N LEU A 37 -2.97 -13.05 11.13
CA LEU A 37 -2.66 -11.70 10.66
C LEU A 37 -3.05 -10.70 11.74
N VAL A 38 -2.17 -9.74 12.03
CA VAL A 38 -2.41 -8.72 13.05
C VAL A 38 -2.73 -7.42 12.35
N LEU A 39 -3.99 -6.98 12.45
CA LEU A 39 -4.42 -5.67 11.96
C LEU A 39 -3.81 -4.58 12.84
N HIS A 40 -3.43 -3.47 12.22
CA HIS A 40 -2.96 -2.26 12.86
C HIS A 40 -3.42 -1.03 12.08
N SER A 41 -3.25 0.14 12.64
CA SER A 41 -3.59 1.41 11.99
C SER A 41 -2.55 2.47 12.35
N HIS A 42 -2.43 3.48 11.49
CA HIS A 42 -1.52 4.60 11.68
C HIS A 42 -2.11 5.87 11.06
N LYS A 43 -1.53 7.03 11.42
CA LYS A 43 -2.01 8.35 10.98
C LYS A 43 -1.76 8.66 9.51
N THR A 44 -0.83 7.95 8.86
CA THR A 44 -0.65 8.02 7.42
C THR A 44 -1.66 7.11 6.71
N GLY A 45 -2.03 7.43 5.47
CA GLY A 45 -2.70 6.48 4.59
C GLY A 45 -1.69 5.61 3.86
N LEU A 46 -2.12 4.48 3.32
CA LEU A 46 -1.27 3.48 2.65
C LEU A 46 -1.63 3.36 1.17
N ILE A 47 -0.68 3.57 0.27
CA ILE A 47 -0.76 3.13 -1.13
C ILE A 47 0.18 1.95 -1.31
N GLY A 48 -0.35 0.75 -1.54
CA GLY A 48 0.44 -0.49 -1.67
C GLY A 48 0.38 -1.07 -3.08
N MET A 49 1.51 -1.56 -3.61
CA MET A 49 1.53 -2.31 -4.87
C MET A 49 2.61 -3.39 -4.90
N GLN A 50 2.38 -4.41 -5.73
CA GLN A 50 3.39 -5.40 -6.08
C GLN A 50 4.41 -4.83 -7.07
N VAL A 51 5.69 -5.17 -6.88
CA VAL A 51 6.79 -4.79 -7.76
C VAL A 51 7.28 -5.96 -8.59
N SER A 52 7.48 -7.11 -7.95
CA SER A 52 8.00 -8.31 -8.60
C SER A 52 7.62 -9.56 -7.84
N GLY A 53 7.37 -10.64 -8.59
CA GLY A 53 7.08 -11.95 -8.05
C GLY A 53 5.75 -12.04 -7.29
N GLY A 54 5.24 -13.27 -7.17
CA GLY A 54 4.21 -13.62 -6.20
C GLY A 54 2.92 -12.81 -6.20
N TYR A 55 2.27 -12.82 -5.04
CA TYR A 55 1.00 -12.15 -4.75
C TYR A 55 1.17 -11.14 -3.63
N PHE A 56 0.47 -10.02 -3.75
CA PHE A 56 0.38 -8.94 -2.77
C PHE A 56 -1.10 -8.65 -2.47
N GLY A 57 -1.39 -8.24 -1.26
CA GLY A 57 -2.74 -7.87 -0.86
C GLY A 57 -2.77 -7.16 0.49
N VAL A 58 -3.96 -6.72 0.89
CA VAL A 58 -4.20 -6.14 2.20
C VAL A 58 -5.38 -6.83 2.85
N GLU A 59 -5.19 -7.25 4.10
CA GLU A 59 -6.25 -7.69 4.98
C GLU A 59 -6.86 -6.46 5.65
N LEU A 60 -8.18 -6.35 5.61
CA LEU A 60 -8.99 -5.37 6.34
C LEU A 60 -9.86 -6.12 7.36
N ALA A 61 -10.54 -5.39 8.25
CA ALA A 61 -11.40 -6.02 9.25
C ALA A 61 -12.54 -6.88 8.66
N SER A 62 -13.07 -6.50 7.49
CA SER A 62 -14.24 -7.15 6.87
C SER A 62 -13.90 -8.01 5.66
N GLU A 63 -12.67 -7.97 5.17
CA GLU A 63 -12.32 -8.56 3.88
C GLU A 63 -10.82 -8.66 3.65
N HIS A 64 -10.46 -9.46 2.66
CA HIS A 64 -9.16 -9.45 2.03
C HIS A 64 -9.25 -8.84 0.62
N MET A 65 -8.42 -7.83 0.36
CA MET A 65 -8.24 -7.22 -0.94
C MET A 65 -6.96 -7.75 -1.59
N ALA A 66 -7.08 -8.61 -2.60
CA ALA A 66 -5.95 -8.94 -3.46
C ALA A 66 -5.59 -7.72 -4.34
N VAL A 67 -4.29 -7.53 -4.58
CA VAL A 67 -3.74 -6.41 -5.35
C VAL A 67 -2.91 -6.95 -6.52
N PRO A 68 -3.56 -7.16 -7.67
CA PRO A 68 -2.92 -7.65 -8.89
C PRO A 68 -1.79 -6.76 -9.42
N VAL A 69 -1.01 -7.31 -10.36
CA VAL A 69 -0.03 -6.55 -11.14
C VAL A 69 -0.71 -5.37 -11.84
N ASN A 70 -0.02 -4.23 -11.91
CA ASN A 70 -0.52 -2.97 -12.47
C ASN A 70 -1.76 -2.42 -11.75
N THR A 71 -1.93 -2.78 -10.48
CA THR A 71 -2.90 -2.14 -9.60
C THR A 71 -2.22 -1.69 -8.32
N ALA A 72 -2.82 -0.73 -7.64
CA ALA A 72 -2.43 -0.33 -6.29
C ALA A 72 -3.67 -0.30 -5.40
N VAL A 73 -3.50 -0.65 -4.13
CA VAL A 73 -4.52 -0.46 -3.10
C VAL A 73 -4.28 0.85 -2.38
N TRP A 74 -5.36 1.54 -2.05
CA TRP A 74 -5.41 2.63 -1.10
C TRP A 74 -6.09 2.18 0.18
N VAL A 75 -5.50 2.50 1.33
CA VAL A 75 -6.12 2.39 2.65
C VAL A 75 -6.03 3.75 3.33
N PRO A 76 -7.16 4.39 3.69
CA PRO A 76 -7.15 5.68 4.38
C PRO A 76 -6.44 5.65 5.74
N PRO A 77 -6.03 6.82 6.26
CA PRO A 77 -5.58 6.96 7.64
C PRO A 77 -6.54 6.31 8.64
N ASP A 78 -5.99 5.78 9.74
CA ASP A 78 -6.74 5.21 10.86
C ASP A 78 -7.62 3.98 10.53
N VAL A 79 -7.63 3.47 9.30
CA VAL A 79 -8.32 2.23 8.93
C VAL A 79 -7.47 1.01 9.34
N PRO A 80 -7.99 0.08 10.18
CA PRO A 80 -7.27 -1.14 10.55
C PRO A 80 -6.99 -2.04 9.35
N HIS A 81 -5.72 -2.36 9.14
CA HIS A 81 -5.26 -3.16 8.01
C HIS A 81 -4.02 -3.98 8.34
N CYS A 82 -3.71 -4.95 7.49
CA CYS A 82 -2.47 -5.71 7.50
C CYS A 82 -2.01 -5.96 6.07
N THR A 83 -0.84 -5.45 5.72
CA THR A 83 -0.20 -5.73 4.44
C THR A 83 0.26 -7.19 4.37
N THR A 84 -0.14 -7.87 3.30
CA THR A 84 0.10 -9.29 3.10
C THR A 84 0.79 -9.58 1.77
N GLN A 85 1.68 -10.56 1.75
CA GLN A 85 2.30 -11.07 0.53
C GLN A 85 2.79 -12.50 0.70
N CYS A 86 3.12 -13.18 -0.39
CA CYS A 86 3.86 -14.45 -0.33
C CYS A 86 5.38 -14.21 -0.31
N HIS A 87 6.16 -15.23 0.08
CA HIS A 87 7.63 -15.16 0.18
C HIS A 87 8.35 -14.68 -1.08
N SER A 88 7.84 -15.00 -2.27
CA SER A 88 8.45 -14.60 -3.55
C SER A 88 8.10 -13.17 -4.00
N CYS A 89 7.25 -12.46 -3.25
CA CYS A 89 6.77 -11.13 -3.62
C CYS A 89 7.65 -10.04 -3.01
N THR A 90 7.99 -9.06 -3.84
CA THR A 90 8.47 -7.75 -3.40
C THR A 90 7.37 -6.72 -3.64
N SER A 91 7.05 -5.94 -2.62
CA SER A 91 6.04 -4.87 -2.69
C SER A 91 6.63 -3.52 -2.28
N ILE A 92 5.98 -2.44 -2.70
CA ILE A 92 6.24 -1.09 -2.23
C ILE A 92 4.98 -0.57 -1.57
N CYS A 93 5.14 0.06 -0.41
CA CYS A 93 4.08 0.87 0.19
C CYS A 93 4.53 2.32 0.33
N LEU A 94 3.67 3.23 -0.11
CA LEU A 94 3.76 4.67 0.11
C LEU A 94 2.85 5.03 1.28
N HIS A 95 3.40 5.70 2.27
CA HIS A 95 2.68 6.24 3.41
C HIS A 95 2.43 7.73 3.18
N VAL A 96 1.17 8.11 3.04
CA VAL A 96 0.73 9.46 2.65
C VAL A 96 0.28 10.22 3.89
N ALA A 97 0.71 11.48 4.03
CA ALA A 97 0.32 12.31 5.17
C ALA A 97 -1.21 12.50 5.25
N PRO A 98 -1.81 12.56 6.46
CA PRO A 98 -3.26 12.62 6.62
C PRO A 98 -3.89 13.85 5.97
N GLU A 99 -3.21 15.01 5.99
CA GLU A 99 -3.70 16.23 5.34
C GLU A 99 -3.73 16.11 3.81
N VAL A 100 -2.79 15.37 3.23
CA VAL A 100 -2.76 15.07 1.79
C VAL A 100 -3.86 14.07 1.46
N ALA A 101 -3.96 12.99 2.25
CA ALA A 101 -4.98 11.97 2.10
C ALA A 101 -6.39 12.59 2.13
N LYS A 102 -6.68 13.40 3.14
CA LYS A 102 -7.97 14.07 3.32
C LYS A 102 -8.32 15.03 2.18
N ALA A 103 -7.33 15.69 1.59
CA ALA A 103 -7.55 16.67 0.54
C ALA A 103 -7.77 16.04 -0.85
N PHE A 104 -7.16 14.88 -1.11
CA PHE A 104 -7.04 14.38 -2.49
C PHE A 104 -7.50 12.94 -2.72
N LEU A 105 -7.61 12.11 -1.67
CA LEU A 105 -7.85 10.68 -1.81
C LEU A 105 -9.20 10.25 -1.22
N PRO A 106 -9.75 9.09 -1.63
CA PRO A 106 -11.00 8.56 -1.08
C PRO A 106 -10.91 8.35 0.44
N ASP A 107 -12.05 8.47 1.12
CA ASP A 107 -12.21 8.23 2.56
C ASP A 107 -12.41 6.74 2.92
N HIS A 108 -12.41 5.86 1.93
CA HIS A 108 -12.56 4.42 2.06
C HIS A 108 -11.49 3.67 1.25
N PRO A 109 -11.19 2.40 1.59
CA PRO A 109 -10.26 1.60 0.82
C PRO A 109 -10.72 1.38 -0.62
N VAL A 110 -9.82 1.56 -1.58
CA VAL A 110 -10.07 1.33 -3.00
C VAL A 110 -8.87 0.66 -3.67
N ARG A 111 -9.06 0.20 -4.91
CA ARG A 111 -7.96 -0.22 -5.78
C ARG A 111 -7.99 0.58 -7.06
N TRP A 112 -6.84 1.06 -7.51
CA TRP A 112 -6.68 1.73 -8.80
C TRP A 112 -5.98 0.83 -9.80
N VAL A 113 -6.34 0.96 -11.06
CA VAL A 113 -5.48 0.56 -12.17
C VAL A 113 -4.32 1.55 -12.25
N VAL A 114 -3.09 1.06 -12.35
CA VAL A 114 -1.89 1.89 -12.34
C VAL A 114 -1.24 1.82 -13.71
N ASN A 115 -1.09 2.98 -14.35
CA ASN A 115 -0.40 3.06 -15.63
C ASN A 115 1.13 2.85 -15.45
N SER A 116 1.83 2.56 -16.55
CA SER A 116 3.27 2.27 -16.51
C SER A 116 4.12 3.43 -15.97
N LEU A 117 3.74 4.69 -16.24
CA LEU A 117 4.46 5.87 -15.77
C LEU A 117 4.33 6.00 -14.25
N THR A 118 3.10 5.98 -13.72
CA THR A 118 2.83 6.06 -12.27
C THR A 118 3.54 4.93 -11.52
N ARG A 119 3.52 3.71 -12.07
CA ARG A 119 4.22 2.56 -11.49
C ARG A 119 5.73 2.81 -11.37
N GLU A 120 6.37 3.32 -12.42
CA GLU A 120 7.80 3.62 -12.38
C GLU A 120 8.13 4.84 -11.51
N MET A 121 7.26 5.85 -11.44
CA MET A 121 7.39 6.96 -10.49
C MET A 121 7.38 6.47 -9.04
N ILE A 122 6.46 5.57 -8.69
CA ILE A 122 6.41 4.94 -7.36
C ILE A 122 7.70 4.17 -7.07
N ARG A 123 8.18 3.35 -8.02
CA ARG A 123 9.44 2.61 -7.87
C ARG A 123 10.66 3.50 -7.75
N HIS A 124 10.68 4.63 -8.45
CA HIS A 124 11.74 5.62 -8.34
C HIS A 124 11.67 6.31 -6.98
N PHE A 125 10.49 6.77 -6.56
CA PHE A 125 10.26 7.41 -5.27
C PHE A 125 10.73 6.54 -4.10
N ALA A 126 10.41 5.25 -4.10
CA ALA A 126 10.86 4.31 -3.08
C ALA A 126 12.39 4.18 -2.97
N ARG A 127 13.12 4.35 -4.08
CA ARG A 127 14.59 4.29 -4.10
C ARG A 127 15.23 5.58 -3.59
N VAL A 128 14.63 6.74 -3.89
CA VAL A 128 15.24 8.05 -3.61
C VAL A 128 14.74 8.69 -2.30
N TRP A 129 13.61 8.24 -1.75
CA TRP A 129 13.04 8.86 -0.55
C TRP A 129 13.97 8.78 0.66
N GLN A 130 14.70 7.66 0.83
CA GLN A 130 15.62 7.47 1.96
C GLN A 130 16.97 8.18 1.77
N THR A 131 17.33 8.57 0.55
CA THR A 131 18.71 8.95 0.23
C THR A 131 19.02 10.42 0.46
N THR A 132 18.02 11.30 0.52
CA THR A 132 18.25 12.75 0.67
C THR A 132 17.00 13.39 1.24
N GLU A 133 17.09 13.82 2.50
CA GLU A 133 16.15 14.67 3.23
C GLU A 133 15.06 15.32 2.35
N ARG A 134 13.82 14.84 2.46
CA ARG A 134 12.56 15.59 2.21
C ARG A 134 12.64 16.63 1.07
N SER A 135 13.34 16.30 -0.01
CA SER A 135 13.70 17.34 -0.98
C SER A 135 12.43 17.82 -1.66
N LEU A 136 12.40 19.09 -2.05
CA LEU A 136 11.27 19.65 -2.78
C LEU A 136 10.90 18.78 -4.00
N THR A 137 11.89 18.15 -4.61
CA THR A 137 11.73 17.16 -5.70
C THR A 137 10.96 15.91 -5.26
N ALA A 138 11.32 15.30 -4.13
CA ALA A 138 10.60 14.13 -3.61
C ALA A 138 9.14 14.47 -3.27
N ARG A 139 8.90 15.64 -2.66
CA ARG A 139 7.55 16.14 -2.40
C ARG A 139 6.75 16.37 -3.69
N ARG A 140 7.37 16.99 -4.71
CA ARG A 140 6.74 17.17 -6.03
C ARG A 140 6.39 15.84 -6.67
N LEU A 141 7.32 14.88 -6.67
CA LEU A 141 7.10 13.56 -7.23
C LEU A 141 5.96 12.82 -6.51
N ALA A 142 5.93 12.84 -5.17
CA ALA A 142 4.84 12.27 -4.39
C ALA A 142 3.50 12.95 -4.71
N SER A 143 3.49 14.26 -4.93
CA SER A 143 2.28 15.01 -5.32
C SER A 143 1.77 14.58 -6.69
N PHE A 144 2.66 14.41 -7.67
CA PHE A 144 2.30 13.89 -8.99
C PHE A 144 1.77 12.45 -8.93
N ILE A 145 2.38 11.58 -8.12
CA ILE A 145 1.89 10.21 -7.92
C ILE A 145 0.45 10.21 -7.37
N VAL A 146 0.18 11.03 -6.35
CA VAL A 146 -1.17 11.15 -5.77
C VAL A 146 -2.19 11.66 -6.80
N GLN A 147 -1.81 12.64 -7.63
CA GLN A 147 -2.68 13.17 -8.68
C GLN A 147 -2.99 12.12 -9.76
N GLU A 148 -1.97 11.43 -10.27
CA GLU A 148 -2.14 10.37 -11.27
C GLU A 148 -3.07 9.26 -10.76
N LEU A 149 -2.89 8.83 -9.50
CA LEU A 149 -3.73 7.78 -8.91
C LEU A 149 -5.16 8.24 -8.68
N LYS A 150 -5.36 9.50 -8.27
CA LYS A 150 -6.70 10.07 -8.11
C LYS A 150 -7.50 10.06 -9.42
N GLU A 151 -6.83 10.31 -10.55
CA GLU A 151 -7.45 10.29 -11.88
C GLU A 151 -7.49 8.90 -12.51
N SER A 152 -6.87 7.91 -11.86
CA SER A 152 -6.81 6.55 -12.38
C SER A 152 -8.15 5.81 -12.24
N PRO A 153 -8.50 4.94 -13.20
CA PRO A 153 -9.68 4.09 -13.09
C PRO A 153 -9.63 3.21 -11.84
N LEU A 154 -10.79 3.04 -11.20
CA LEU A 154 -10.94 2.07 -10.11
C LEU A 154 -10.97 0.64 -10.67
N VAL A 155 -10.35 -0.29 -9.95
CA VAL A 155 -10.58 -1.72 -10.16
C VAL A 155 -11.96 -2.05 -9.60
N THR A 156 -12.78 -2.70 -10.40
CA THR A 156 -14.14 -3.10 -10.00
C THR A 156 -14.12 -3.96 -8.72
N ASP A 157 -15.11 -3.75 -7.86
CA ASP A 157 -15.20 -4.41 -6.56
C ASP A 157 -15.25 -5.94 -6.63
N ASP A 158 -15.78 -6.50 -7.72
CA ASP A 158 -15.93 -7.95 -7.91
C ASP A 158 -14.62 -8.65 -8.29
N PHE A 159 -13.57 -7.90 -8.66
CA PHE A 159 -12.30 -8.51 -9.06
C PHE A 159 -11.49 -8.90 -7.83
N ALA A 160 -11.35 -10.20 -7.56
CA ALA A 160 -10.44 -10.76 -6.55
C ALA A 160 -10.55 -10.14 -5.13
N ARG A 161 -11.77 -9.78 -4.72
CA ARG A 161 -12.11 -9.31 -3.36
C ARG A 161 -12.78 -10.44 -2.59
N TYR A 162 -12.27 -10.78 -1.40
CA TYR A 162 -12.86 -11.83 -0.56
C TYR A 162 -13.42 -11.20 0.71
N ARG A 163 -14.75 -11.06 0.80
CA ARG A 163 -15.41 -10.57 2.01
C ARG A 163 -15.50 -11.71 3.03
N PHE A 164 -15.19 -11.41 4.28
CA PHE A 164 -15.48 -12.35 5.36
C PHE A 164 -16.99 -12.41 5.52
N SER A 165 -17.54 -13.63 5.53
CA SER A 165 -18.92 -13.78 5.96
C SER A 165 -19.00 -13.26 7.39
N ALA A 166 -20.01 -12.42 7.67
CA ALA A 166 -20.39 -12.17 9.05
C ALA A 166 -20.65 -13.55 9.67
N ARG A 167 -19.79 -13.98 10.60
CA ARG A 167 -20.11 -15.14 11.42
C ARG A 167 -21.39 -14.76 12.17
N LEU A 168 -22.50 -15.39 11.77
CA LEU A 168 -23.70 -15.49 12.60
C LEU A 168 -23.34 -16.23 13.89
#